data_AF-A0A8S3F8L3-F1
#
_entry.id   AF-A0A8S3F8L3-F1
#
_cell.length_a   1.000
_cell.length_b   1.000
_cell.length_c   1.000
_cell.angle_alpha   90.00
_cell.angle_beta   90.00
_cell.angle_gamma   90.00
#
_symmetry.space_group_name_H-M   'P 1'
#
loop_
_entity.id
_entity.type
_entity.pdbx_description
1 polymer ?
#
loop_
_entity_poly.entity_id
_entity_poly.type
_entity_poly.pdbx_seq_one_letter_code
_entity_poly.pdbx_strand_id
1 'polypeptide(L)'
;NNQTHIDKDQIQPILNKVLELILSPLLQGTALDAVIEFFCALVSQSISYEELVKLLIKPIYSQQKATTSTAASTTNDHHPHQQQPQQQQQQQLVVHRQAFYSIAKSFASLTVANLKESAYFIKKFQEDLNDSKCSDSIKILALLCLGETGKYTDLAQSSSNLQQILLDIFSSQSDDLRTAASYTLGYIGIRNLNSHIPFLLSEIARSQTKRQYLLLHSLREIIAYQNHENLPQLDEHIDSIWRTLFAHCECPEE
;
A
#
# COMPACT_ATOMS: atom_id res chain seq x y z
N ASN A 1 6.94 -39.47 -3.19
CA ASN A 1 5.99 -38.36 -3.00
C ASN A 1 5.56 -37.85 -4.35
N ASN A 2 4.36 -38.23 -4.80
CA ASN A 2 3.74 -37.65 -5.99
C ASN A 2 3.30 -36.22 -5.65
N GLN A 3 4.16 -35.24 -5.93
CA GLN A 3 3.75 -33.85 -5.96
C GLN A 3 2.80 -33.71 -7.16
N THR A 4 1.50 -33.65 -6.92
CA THR A 4 0.50 -33.35 -7.95
C THR A 4 0.71 -31.88 -8.36
N HIS A 5 1.61 -31.64 -9.31
CA HIS A 5 1.81 -30.33 -9.91
C HIS A 5 0.52 -29.95 -10.64
N ILE A 6 -0.20 -28.96 -10.11
CA ILE A 6 -1.44 -28.50 -10.74
C ILE A 6 -1.04 -27.78 -12.02
N ASP A 7 -1.62 -28.21 -13.14
CA ASP A 7 -1.33 -27.66 -14.46
C ASP A 7 -1.77 -26.18 -14.53
N LYS A 8 -0.87 -25.31 -14.99
CA LYS A 8 -1.12 -23.86 -15.10
C LYS A 8 -2.35 -23.58 -15.97
N ASP A 9 -2.56 -24.37 -17.02
CA ASP A 9 -3.67 -24.19 -17.96
C ASP A 9 -5.04 -24.46 -17.32
N GLN A 10 -5.10 -25.34 -16.32
CA GLN A 10 -6.34 -25.62 -15.59
C GLN A 10 -6.66 -24.54 -14.55
N ILE A 11 -5.62 -23.92 -13.96
CA ILE A 11 -5.78 -22.86 -12.97
C ILE A 11 -6.13 -21.51 -13.61
N GLN A 12 -5.62 -21.24 -14.82
CA GLN A 12 -5.70 -19.91 -15.43
C GLN A 12 -7.13 -19.31 -15.48
N PRO A 13 -8.19 -20.06 -15.83
CA PRO A 13 -9.55 -19.51 -15.82
C PRO A 13 -10.03 -19.12 -14.42
N ILE A 14 -9.68 -19.92 -13.41
CA ILE A 14 -10.03 -19.66 -12.01
C ILE A 14 -9.26 -18.43 -11.52
N LEU A 15 -7.95 -18.37 -11.79
CA LEU A 15 -7.12 -17.23 -11.43
C LEU A 15 -7.67 -15.92 -12.01
N ASN A 16 -8.06 -15.91 -13.28
CA ASN A 16 -8.65 -14.72 -13.90
C ASN A 16 -9.90 -14.23 -13.15
N LYS A 17 -10.76 -15.15 -12.72
CA LYS A 17 -11.97 -14.81 -11.95
C LYS A 17 -11.66 -14.35 -10.53
N VAL A 18 -10.65 -14.91 -9.89
CA VAL A 18 -10.20 -14.46 -8.57
C VAL A 18 -9.54 -13.07 -8.65
N LEU A 19 -8.79 -12.80 -9.72
CA LEU A 19 -8.24 -11.46 -9.98
C LEU A 19 -9.33 -10.42 -10.23
N GLU A 20 -10.41 -10.77 -10.95
CA GLU A 20 -11.60 -9.92 -11.05
C GLU A 20 -12.24 -9.69 -9.67
N LEU A 21 -12.38 -10.73 -8.86
CA LEU A 21 -12.97 -10.65 -7.52
C LEU A 21 -12.16 -9.74 -6.58
N ILE A 22 -10.83 -9.73 -6.70
CA ILE A 22 -9.94 -8.83 -5.94
C ILE A 22 -10.26 -7.34 -6.15
N LEU A 23 -10.79 -7.00 -7.32
CA LEU A 23 -11.17 -5.62 -7.65
C LEU A 23 -12.58 -5.26 -7.14
N SER A 24 -13.31 -6.22 -6.57
CA SER A 24 -14.68 -6.00 -6.10
C SER A 24 -14.71 -5.08 -4.88
N PRO A 25 -15.61 -4.06 -4.87
CA PRO A 25 -15.83 -3.22 -3.70
C PRO A 25 -16.41 -3.99 -2.50
N LEU A 26 -16.97 -5.19 -2.73
CA LEU A 26 -17.62 -6.00 -1.71
C LEU A 26 -16.69 -7.07 -1.12
N LEU A 27 -15.47 -7.22 -1.64
CA LEU A 27 -14.53 -8.24 -1.14
C LEU A 27 -13.94 -7.80 0.21
N GLN A 28 -14.36 -8.46 1.29
CA GLN A 28 -13.93 -8.17 2.65
C GLN A 28 -14.08 -9.39 3.57
N GLY A 29 -13.49 -9.32 4.76
CA GLY A 29 -13.58 -10.36 5.80
C GLY A 29 -13.10 -11.72 5.31
N THR A 30 -13.79 -12.78 5.74
CA THR A 30 -13.41 -14.18 5.44
C THR A 30 -13.31 -14.49 3.95
N ALA A 31 -14.07 -13.80 3.10
CA ALA A 31 -13.97 -13.97 1.65
C ALA A 31 -12.64 -13.44 1.11
N LEU A 32 -12.16 -12.30 1.62
CA LEU A 32 -10.85 -11.77 1.27
C LEU A 32 -9.74 -12.71 1.80
N ASP A 33 -9.88 -13.19 3.03
CA ASP A 33 -8.90 -14.09 3.63
C ASP A 33 -8.76 -15.39 2.81
N ALA A 34 -9.88 -15.98 2.36
CA ALA A 34 -9.86 -17.15 1.47
C ALA A 34 -9.18 -16.88 0.12
N VAL A 35 -9.37 -15.68 -0.46
CA VAL A 35 -8.68 -15.27 -1.69
C VAL A 35 -7.17 -15.14 -1.47
N ILE A 36 -6.76 -14.59 -0.32
CA ILE A 36 -5.34 -14.46 0.06
C ILE A 36 -4.71 -15.85 0.24
N GLU A 37 -5.37 -16.75 0.95
CA GLU A 37 -4.92 -18.14 1.14
C GLU A 37 -4.77 -18.87 -0.20
N PHE A 38 -5.75 -18.70 -1.10
CA PHE A 38 -5.68 -19.24 -2.45
C PHE A 38 -4.44 -18.75 -3.21
N PHE A 39 -4.14 -17.45 -3.16
CA PHE A 39 -2.94 -16.90 -3.79
C PHE A 39 -1.64 -17.46 -3.20
N CYS A 40 -1.56 -17.58 -1.88
CA CYS A 40 -0.38 -18.16 -1.22
C CYS A 40 -0.17 -19.63 -1.63
N ALA A 41 -1.26 -20.41 -1.74
CA ALA A 41 -1.22 -21.78 -2.22
C ALA A 41 -0.77 -21.87 -3.70
N LEU A 42 -1.24 -20.95 -4.55
CA LEU A 42 -0.84 -20.90 -5.96
C LEU A 42 0.65 -20.62 -6.13
N VAL A 43 1.22 -19.70 -5.35
CA VAL A 43 2.66 -19.41 -5.42
C VAL A 43 3.50 -20.62 -5.03
N SER A 44 2.99 -21.44 -4.10
CA SER A 44 3.69 -22.63 -3.63
C SER A 44 3.69 -23.80 -4.62
N GLN A 45 2.82 -23.78 -5.66
CA GLN A 45 2.56 -24.97 -6.49
C GLN A 45 2.61 -24.72 -8.00
N SER A 46 2.25 -23.53 -8.48
CA SER A 46 1.92 -23.35 -9.89
C SER A 46 2.38 -22.04 -10.51
N ILE A 47 2.49 -20.94 -9.78
CA ILE A 47 2.80 -19.60 -10.33
C ILE A 47 3.95 -18.99 -9.55
N SER A 48 4.85 -18.23 -10.18
CA SER A 48 5.91 -17.57 -9.41
C SER A 48 5.36 -16.38 -8.62
N TYR A 49 6.00 -16.06 -7.49
CA TYR A 49 5.67 -14.87 -6.71
C TYR A 49 5.65 -13.60 -7.59
N GLU A 50 6.67 -13.43 -8.43
CA GLU A 50 6.80 -12.28 -9.33
C GLU A 50 5.65 -12.19 -10.35
N GLU A 51 5.26 -13.32 -10.94
CA GLU A 51 4.16 -13.38 -11.91
C GLU A 51 2.84 -12.97 -11.25
N LEU A 52 2.54 -13.50 -10.06
CA LEU A 52 1.30 -13.18 -9.37
C LEU A 52 1.25 -11.72 -8.89
N VAL A 53 2.33 -11.18 -8.33
CA VAL A 53 2.37 -9.77 -7.91
C VAL A 53 2.17 -8.84 -9.11
N LYS A 54 2.78 -9.13 -10.26
CA LYS A 54 2.54 -8.36 -11.49
C LYS A 54 1.08 -8.38 -11.91
N LEU A 55 0.41 -9.53 -11.82
CA LEU A 55 -1.02 -9.65 -12.13
C LEU A 55 -1.89 -8.83 -11.15
N LEU A 56 -1.57 -8.85 -9.86
CA LEU A 56 -2.29 -8.12 -8.82
C LEU A 56 -2.22 -6.60 -9.00
N ILE A 57 -1.04 -6.06 -9.30
CA ILE A 57 -0.85 -4.60 -9.42
C ILE A 57 -1.22 -4.05 -10.81
N LYS A 58 -1.28 -4.91 -11.83
CA LYS A 58 -1.54 -4.53 -13.23
C LYS A 58 -2.72 -3.57 -13.42
N PRO A 59 -3.90 -3.76 -12.77
CA PRO A 59 -5.05 -2.89 -12.97
C PRO A 59 -4.80 -1.42 -12.60
N ILE A 60 -3.91 -1.15 -11.64
CA ILE A 60 -3.59 0.19 -11.17
C ILE A 60 -2.45 0.80 -12.01
N TYR A 61 -1.41 0.01 -12.31
CA TYR A 61 -0.28 0.50 -13.11
C TYR A 61 -0.62 0.71 -14.60
N SER A 62 -1.61 -0.01 -15.14
CA SER A 62 -2.03 0.18 -16.54
C SER A 62 -2.75 1.51 -16.77
N GLN A 63 -3.45 2.05 -15.75
CA GLN A 63 -4.14 3.32 -15.83
C GLN A 63 -3.19 4.51 -16.01
N GLN A 64 -2.01 4.47 -15.41
CA GLN A 64 -0.99 5.52 -15.57
C GLN A 64 -0.55 5.66 -17.03
N LYS A 65 -0.34 4.53 -17.73
CA LYS A 65 0.04 4.52 -19.15
C LYS A 65 -1.04 5.15 -20.03
N ALA A 66 -2.31 4.89 -19.74
CA ALA A 66 -3.43 5.49 -20.46
C ALA A 66 -3.43 7.02 -20.33
N THR A 67 -3.21 7.56 -19.13
CA THR A 67 -3.18 9.02 -18.89
C THR A 67 -1.99 9.73 -19.56
N THR A 68 -0.83 9.07 -19.69
CA THR A 68 0.32 9.65 -20.38
C THR A 68 0.18 9.66 -21.90
N SER A 69 -0.59 8.72 -22.48
CA SER A 69 -0.80 8.65 -23.93
C SER A 69 -1.82 9.68 -24.45
N THR A 70 -2.72 10.19 -23.61
CA THR A 70 -3.72 11.20 -24.02
C THR A 70 -3.17 12.64 -23.98
N ALA A 71 -2.11 12.89 -23.20
CA ALA A 71 -1.53 14.23 -23.05
C ALA A 71 -0.55 14.64 -24.17
N ALA A 72 -0.21 13.73 -25.10
CA ALA A 72 0.81 13.96 -26.13
C ALA A 72 0.27 14.45 -27.49
N SER A 73 -1.03 14.72 -27.63
CA SER A 73 -1.65 15.17 -28.88
C SER A 73 -2.29 16.56 -28.75
N THR A 74 -1.45 17.59 -28.67
CA THR A 74 -1.84 18.98 -29.01
C THR A 74 -0.76 19.62 -29.87
N THR A 75 -0.84 19.40 -31.18
CA THR A 75 -0.28 20.30 -32.20
C THR A 75 -1.35 20.56 -33.24
N ASN A 76 -1.56 21.85 -33.53
CA ASN A 76 -2.58 22.45 -34.38
C ASN A 76 -2.69 21.83 -35.79
N ASP A 77 -3.91 21.71 -36.33
CA ASP A 77 -4.29 22.45 -37.55
C ASP A 77 -5.78 22.34 -37.91
N HIS A 78 -6.31 23.42 -38.49
CA HIS A 78 -7.69 23.64 -38.92
C HIS A 78 -8.07 22.84 -40.19
N HIS A 79 -9.13 22.02 -40.13
CA HIS A 79 -10.15 21.91 -41.19
C HIS A 79 -11.40 21.10 -40.72
N PRO A 80 -12.64 21.52 -41.06
CA PRO A 80 -13.84 20.79 -40.69
C PRO A 80 -14.25 19.81 -41.81
N HIS A 81 -14.05 18.52 -41.60
CA HIS A 81 -14.80 17.49 -42.33
C HIS A 81 -15.47 16.53 -41.34
N GLN A 82 -16.79 16.47 -41.45
CA GLN A 82 -17.69 15.61 -40.68
C GLN A 82 -17.37 14.14 -40.94
N GLN A 83 -16.79 13.47 -39.94
CA GLN A 83 -16.92 12.03 -39.76
C GLN A 83 -17.29 11.78 -38.30
N GLN A 84 -18.44 11.14 -38.10
CA GLN A 84 -18.93 10.71 -36.79
C GLN A 84 -17.93 9.71 -36.19
N PRO A 85 -17.37 9.94 -35.00
CA PRO A 85 -16.75 8.86 -34.26
C PRO A 85 -17.86 8.00 -33.66
N GLN A 86 -17.94 6.74 -34.11
CA GLN A 86 -18.64 5.69 -33.37
C GLN A 86 -18.07 5.67 -31.95
N GLN A 87 -18.87 6.07 -30.98
CA GLN A 87 -18.54 5.98 -29.56
C GLN A 87 -18.49 4.50 -29.15
N GLN A 88 -17.35 3.85 -29.36
CA GLN A 88 -16.98 2.77 -28.45
C GLN A 88 -16.67 3.43 -27.11
N GLN A 89 -17.64 3.37 -26.19
CA GLN A 89 -17.41 3.63 -24.78
C GLN A 89 -16.32 2.67 -24.30
N GLN A 90 -15.06 3.09 -24.35
CA GLN A 90 -14.03 2.52 -23.49
C GLN A 90 -14.45 2.86 -22.07
N GLN A 91 -15.11 1.91 -21.43
CA GLN A 91 -15.49 1.97 -20.03
C GLN A 91 -14.19 2.07 -19.23
N GLN A 92 -13.81 3.29 -18.87
CA GLN A 92 -12.65 3.54 -18.04
C GLN A 92 -12.90 2.85 -16.70
N LEU A 93 -12.27 1.70 -16.48
CA LEU A 93 -12.39 0.91 -15.26
C LEU A 93 -11.85 1.75 -14.10
N VAL A 94 -12.71 2.46 -13.39
CA VAL A 94 -12.36 3.14 -12.14
C VAL A 94 -12.15 2.06 -11.09
N VAL A 95 -10.91 1.96 -10.59
CA VAL A 95 -10.57 0.98 -9.54
C VAL A 95 -11.09 1.51 -8.22
N HIS A 96 -11.95 0.74 -7.56
CA HIS A 96 -12.54 1.13 -6.28
C HIS A 96 -11.50 1.10 -5.15
N ARG A 97 -11.64 1.97 -4.15
CA ARG A 97 -10.72 2.07 -2.98
C ARG A 97 -10.46 0.73 -2.30
N GLN A 98 -11.51 -0.10 -2.16
CA GLN A 98 -11.39 -1.44 -1.57
C GLN A 98 -10.39 -2.33 -2.29
N ALA A 99 -10.29 -2.22 -3.62
CA ALA A 99 -9.37 -3.04 -4.41
C ALA A 99 -7.90 -2.79 -4.01
N PHE A 100 -7.54 -1.53 -3.68
CA PHE A 100 -6.20 -1.20 -3.21
C PHE A 100 -5.87 -1.94 -1.90
N TYR A 101 -6.81 -1.99 -0.96
CA TYR A 101 -6.64 -2.72 0.30
C TYR A 101 -6.59 -4.24 0.08
N SER A 102 -7.45 -4.79 -0.78
CA SER A 102 -7.44 -6.22 -1.12
C SER A 102 -6.11 -6.63 -1.76
N ILE A 103 -5.60 -5.83 -2.69
CA ILE A 103 -4.29 -6.06 -3.32
C ILE A 103 -3.17 -5.94 -2.29
N ALA A 104 -3.17 -4.90 -1.46
CA ALA A 104 -2.13 -4.68 -0.45
C ALA A 104 -2.05 -5.82 0.58
N LYS A 105 -3.19 -6.28 1.09
CA LYS A 105 -3.25 -7.42 2.02
C LYS A 105 -2.78 -8.73 1.37
N SER A 106 -3.14 -8.95 0.11
CA SER A 106 -2.67 -10.09 -0.67
C SER A 106 -1.16 -10.03 -0.90
N PHE A 107 -0.65 -8.87 -1.31
CA PHE A 107 0.77 -8.63 -1.49
C PHE A 107 1.56 -8.87 -0.19
N ALA A 108 1.09 -8.35 0.94
CA ALA A 108 1.74 -8.53 2.23
C ALA A 108 1.82 -10.01 2.64
N SER A 109 0.72 -10.75 2.52
CA SER A 109 0.68 -12.18 2.86
C SER A 109 1.59 -13.01 1.94
N LEU A 110 1.56 -12.73 0.64
CA LEU A 110 2.48 -13.33 -0.32
C LEU A 110 3.94 -13.01 0.00
N THR A 111 4.23 -11.76 0.37
CA THR A 111 5.57 -11.29 0.71
C THR A 111 6.12 -12.00 1.95
N VAL A 112 5.32 -12.11 3.01
CA VAL A 112 5.71 -12.79 4.25
C VAL A 112 6.00 -14.27 3.99
N ALA A 113 5.23 -14.92 3.10
CA ALA A 113 5.49 -16.29 2.70
C ALA A 113 6.72 -16.46 1.77
N ASN A 114 7.19 -15.39 1.12
CA ASN A 114 8.20 -15.44 0.05
C ASN A 114 9.28 -14.33 0.19
N LEU A 115 9.76 -14.07 1.40
CA LEU A 115 10.62 -12.92 1.73
C LEU A 115 11.89 -12.77 0.87
N LYS A 116 12.48 -13.88 0.41
CA LYS A 116 13.70 -13.84 -0.43
C LYS A 116 13.45 -13.22 -1.81
N GLU A 117 12.24 -13.40 -2.34
CA GLU A 117 11.84 -12.96 -3.68
C GLU A 117 11.17 -11.58 -3.67
N SER A 118 10.75 -11.11 -2.49
CA SER A 118 9.98 -9.86 -2.35
C SER A 118 10.81 -8.57 -2.42
N ALA A 119 12.13 -8.66 -2.21
CA ALA A 119 13.03 -7.51 -2.13
C ALA A 119 12.92 -6.58 -3.35
N TYR A 120 12.76 -7.14 -4.55
CA TYR A 120 12.57 -6.36 -5.77
C TYR A 120 11.33 -5.46 -5.70
N PHE A 121 10.17 -6.01 -5.31
CA PHE A 121 8.93 -5.23 -5.27
C PHE A 121 8.90 -4.23 -4.12
N ILE A 122 9.46 -4.57 -2.96
CA ILE A 122 9.60 -3.61 -1.84
C ILE A 122 10.41 -2.41 -2.30
N LYS A 123 11.56 -2.64 -2.94
CA LYS A 123 12.39 -1.57 -3.50
C LYS A 123 11.65 -0.79 -4.59
N LYS A 124 10.97 -1.49 -5.50
CA LYS A 124 10.19 -0.88 -6.57
C LYS A 124 9.11 0.06 -6.01
N PHE A 125 8.38 -0.35 -4.98
CA PHE A 125 7.38 0.50 -4.34
C PHE A 125 8.00 1.72 -3.68
N GLN A 126 9.16 1.59 -3.03
CA GLN A 126 9.90 2.75 -2.48
C GLN A 126 10.37 3.72 -3.58
N GLU A 127 10.80 3.20 -4.72
CA GLU A 127 11.16 4.01 -5.90
C GLU A 127 9.93 4.75 -6.45
N ASP A 128 8.78 4.07 -6.57
CA ASP A 128 7.53 4.65 -7.06
C ASP A 128 7.04 5.84 -6.18
N LEU A 129 7.30 5.82 -4.87
CA LEU A 129 6.95 6.93 -3.97
C LEU A 129 7.72 8.22 -4.32
N ASN A 130 8.98 8.10 -4.70
CA ASN A 130 9.86 9.21 -5.04
C ASN A 130 9.75 9.66 -6.50
N ASP A 131 9.20 8.82 -7.38
CA ASP A 131 9.04 9.17 -8.78
C ASP A 131 7.92 10.20 -8.97
N SER A 132 8.26 11.38 -9.47
CA SER A 132 7.31 12.44 -9.78
C SER A 132 6.38 12.10 -10.95
N LYS A 133 6.71 11.08 -11.74
CA LYS A 133 5.88 10.60 -12.87
C LYS A 133 4.80 9.61 -12.42
N CYS A 134 4.95 9.00 -11.25
CA CYS A 134 3.97 8.07 -10.70
C CYS A 134 2.70 8.82 -10.27
N SER A 135 1.54 8.29 -10.65
CA SER A 135 0.25 8.84 -10.25
C SER A 135 -0.02 8.60 -8.76
N ASP A 136 -0.92 9.41 -8.18
CA ASP A 136 -1.38 9.23 -6.79
C ASP A 136 -1.87 7.80 -6.54
N SER A 137 -2.62 7.19 -7.47
CA SER A 137 -3.09 5.81 -7.32
C SER A 137 -1.94 4.81 -7.14
N ILE A 138 -0.85 4.95 -7.91
CA ILE A 138 0.30 4.05 -7.77
C ILE A 138 0.99 4.28 -6.44
N LYS A 139 1.17 5.54 -6.04
CA LYS A 139 1.77 5.87 -4.75
C LYS A 139 0.92 5.38 -3.58
N ILE A 140 -0.41 5.53 -3.63
CA ILE A 140 -1.35 4.99 -2.64
C ILE A 140 -1.22 3.47 -2.56
N LEU A 141 -1.19 2.77 -3.70
CA LEU A 141 -1.00 1.32 -3.71
C LEU A 141 0.34 0.92 -3.08
N ALA A 142 1.43 1.58 -3.47
CA ALA A 142 2.77 1.35 -2.93
C ALA A 142 2.82 1.55 -1.42
N LEU A 143 2.23 2.64 -0.92
CA LEU A 143 2.09 2.93 0.52
C LEU A 143 1.35 1.79 1.22
N LEU A 144 0.16 1.41 0.74
CA LEU A 144 -0.63 0.36 1.36
C LEU A 144 0.09 -1.00 1.35
N CYS A 145 0.73 -1.37 0.25
CA CYS A 145 1.53 -2.60 0.17
C CYS A 145 2.69 -2.60 1.18
N LEU A 146 3.42 -1.49 1.29
CA LEU A 146 4.52 -1.34 2.25
C LEU A 146 4.00 -1.36 3.70
N GLY A 147 2.90 -0.67 3.99
CA GLY A 147 2.29 -0.62 5.31
C GLY A 147 1.77 -1.98 5.76
N GLU A 148 0.97 -2.66 4.93
CA GLU A 148 0.47 -4.01 5.24
C GLU A 148 1.61 -5.01 5.45
N THR A 149 2.70 -4.89 4.68
CA THR A 149 3.90 -5.74 4.87
C THR A 149 4.64 -5.39 6.16
N GLY A 150 4.75 -4.10 6.48
CA GLY A 150 5.45 -3.57 7.66
C GLY A 150 4.89 -4.07 9.00
N LYS A 151 3.61 -4.45 9.04
CA LYS A 151 3.00 -5.11 10.22
C LYS A 151 3.74 -6.37 10.64
N TYR A 152 4.22 -7.14 9.67
CA TYR A 152 4.74 -8.49 9.86
C TYR A 152 6.25 -8.57 9.65
N THR A 153 6.85 -7.61 8.92
CA THR A 153 8.29 -7.61 8.60
C THR A 153 8.91 -6.25 8.90
N ASP A 154 10.10 -6.24 9.50
CA ASP A 154 10.89 -5.01 9.68
C ASP A 154 11.45 -4.56 8.32
N LEU A 155 10.83 -3.53 7.75
CA LEU A 155 11.27 -2.94 6.48
C LEU A 155 12.46 -1.98 6.65
N ALA A 156 12.82 -1.58 7.87
CA ALA A 156 13.90 -0.63 8.12
C ALA A 156 15.28 -1.19 7.70
N GLN A 157 15.47 -2.51 7.79
CA GLN A 157 16.70 -3.18 7.33
C GLN A 157 16.90 -3.05 5.81
N SER A 158 15.81 -2.90 5.06
CA SER A 158 15.83 -2.84 3.60
C SER A 158 15.87 -1.41 3.06
N SER A 159 15.59 -0.40 3.88
CA SER A 159 15.56 1.00 3.43
C SER A 159 15.84 2.01 4.54
N SER A 160 17.05 2.57 4.53
CA SER A 160 17.48 3.60 5.48
C SER A 160 16.75 4.95 5.34
N ASN A 161 15.77 5.10 4.43
CA ASN A 161 15.13 6.38 4.11
C ASN A 161 13.59 6.35 4.04
N LEU A 162 12.93 5.20 4.33
CA LEU A 162 11.47 5.11 4.16
C LEU A 162 10.70 6.06 5.08
N GLN A 163 11.13 6.19 6.35
CA GLN A 163 10.50 7.13 7.30
C GLN A 163 10.49 8.57 6.77
N GLN A 164 11.61 9.05 6.21
CA GLN A 164 11.69 10.40 5.67
C GLN A 164 10.83 10.58 4.42
N ILE A 165 10.82 9.60 3.51
CA ILE A 165 9.94 9.61 2.32
C ILE A 165 8.48 9.76 2.75
N LEU A 166 8.04 9.06 3.80
CA LEU A 166 6.68 9.15 4.31
C LEU A 166 6.38 10.53 4.91
N LEU A 167 7.33 11.10 5.67
CA LEU A 167 7.22 12.46 6.21
C LEU A 167 7.12 13.51 5.10
N ASP A 168 7.87 13.36 4.00
CA ASP A 168 7.81 14.26 2.85
C ASP A 168 6.43 14.21 2.17
N ILE A 169 5.83 13.01 2.07
CA ILE A 169 4.48 12.81 1.52
C ILE A 169 3.40 13.51 2.37
N PHE A 170 3.62 13.78 3.66
CA PHE A 170 2.66 14.53 4.47
C PHE A 170 2.46 15.97 3.96
N SER A 171 3.39 16.47 3.15
CA SER A 171 3.29 17.78 2.48
C SER A 171 2.51 17.72 1.15
N SER A 172 2.03 16.54 0.73
CA SER A 172 1.24 16.38 -0.49
C SER A 172 -0.09 17.14 -0.42
N GLN A 173 -0.60 17.55 -1.58
CA GLN A 173 -1.94 18.14 -1.72
C GLN A 173 -3.05 17.10 -1.62
N SER A 174 -2.73 15.82 -1.85
CA SER A 174 -3.67 14.71 -1.86
C SER A 174 -3.91 14.17 -0.46
N ASP A 175 -5.15 14.32 0.04
CA ASP A 175 -5.56 13.80 1.36
C ASP A 175 -5.44 12.28 1.45
N ASP A 176 -5.74 11.56 0.36
CA ASP A 176 -5.60 10.12 0.31
C ASP A 176 -4.14 9.68 0.44
N LEU A 177 -3.20 10.39 -0.20
CA LEU A 177 -1.76 10.12 -0.03
C LEU A 177 -1.28 10.39 1.40
N ARG A 178 -1.70 11.52 1.99
CA ARG A 178 -1.34 11.85 3.37
C ARG A 178 -1.84 10.80 4.35
N THR A 179 -3.10 10.39 4.19
CA THR A 179 -3.73 9.36 5.02
C THR A 179 -3.05 8.01 4.85
N ALA A 180 -2.78 7.59 3.60
CA ALA A 180 -2.06 6.35 3.32
C ALA A 180 -0.62 6.37 3.88
N ALA A 181 0.07 7.51 3.80
CA ALA A 181 1.43 7.64 4.35
C ALA A 181 1.43 7.60 5.88
N SER A 182 0.46 8.25 6.53
CA SER A 182 0.29 8.20 7.99
C SER A 182 0.05 6.77 8.47
N TYR A 183 -0.85 6.05 7.80
CA TYR A 183 -1.12 4.64 8.06
C TYR A 183 0.15 3.78 7.91
N THR A 184 0.85 3.97 6.78
CA THR A 184 2.09 3.25 6.47
C THR A 184 3.17 3.51 7.52
N LEU A 185 3.34 4.76 7.94
CA LEU A 185 4.35 5.15 8.92
C LEU A 185 4.12 4.43 10.25
N GLY A 186 2.87 4.34 10.72
CA GLY A 186 2.55 3.59 11.94
C GLY A 186 2.89 2.12 11.79
N TYR A 187 2.50 1.50 10.67
CA TYR A 187 2.67 0.06 10.51
C TYR A 187 4.09 -0.43 10.33
N ILE A 188 4.93 0.32 9.62
CA ILE A 188 6.34 -0.06 9.49
C ILE A 188 7.09 0.00 10.84
N GLY A 189 6.55 0.71 11.83
CA GLY A 189 7.11 0.79 13.17
C GLY A 189 6.83 -0.43 14.04
N ILE A 190 5.81 -1.24 13.73
CA ILE A 190 5.33 -2.34 14.58
C ILE A 190 6.42 -3.38 14.87
N ARG A 191 7.29 -3.66 13.90
CA ARG A 191 8.39 -4.64 14.02
C ARG A 191 9.69 -4.03 14.56
N ASN A 192 9.71 -2.74 14.87
CA ASN A 192 10.91 -2.01 15.31
C ASN A 192 10.55 -0.86 16.28
N LEU A 193 9.77 -1.18 17.32
CA LEU A 193 9.22 -0.18 18.25
C LEU A 193 10.30 0.63 18.97
N ASN A 194 11.40 -0.01 19.34
CA ASN A 194 12.47 0.61 20.13
C ASN A 194 13.17 1.77 19.43
N SER A 195 13.29 1.74 18.10
CA SER A 195 13.82 2.87 17.34
C SER A 195 12.70 3.77 16.80
N HIS A 196 11.56 3.17 16.44
CA HIS A 196 10.49 3.87 15.74
C HIS A 196 9.65 4.76 16.66
N ILE A 197 9.35 4.33 17.89
CA ILE A 197 8.57 5.16 18.84
C ILE A 197 9.35 6.44 19.21
N PRO A 198 10.63 6.38 19.64
CA PRO A 198 11.38 7.60 19.92
C PRO A 198 11.43 8.55 18.72
N PHE A 199 11.63 8.02 17.51
CA PHE A 199 11.56 8.80 16.29
C PHE A 199 10.19 9.49 16.15
N LEU A 200 9.09 8.75 16.24
CA LEU A 200 7.74 9.27 16.03
C LEU A 200 7.35 10.33 17.06
N LEU A 201 7.63 10.09 18.35
CA LEU A 201 7.35 11.06 19.42
C LEU A 201 8.15 12.34 19.22
N SER A 202 9.41 12.23 18.79
CA SER A 202 10.24 13.39 18.49
C SER A 202 9.70 14.20 17.30
N GLU A 203 9.15 13.53 16.29
CA GLU A 203 8.48 14.16 15.14
C GLU A 203 7.18 14.86 15.55
N ILE A 204 6.39 14.27 16.45
CA ILE A 204 5.15 14.86 16.98
C ILE A 204 5.48 16.18 17.70
N ALA A 205 6.49 16.18 18.57
CA ALA A 205 6.87 17.34 19.37
C ALA A 205 7.38 18.53 18.54
N ARG A 206 7.94 18.30 17.35
CA ARG A 206 8.50 19.35 16.47
C ARG A 206 7.57 19.80 15.34
N SER A 207 6.41 19.16 15.19
CA SER A 207 5.54 19.32 14.03
C SER A 207 4.49 20.43 14.21
N GLN A 208 4.06 21.01 13.08
CA GLN A 208 2.88 21.89 13.01
C GLN A 208 1.57 21.07 13.07
N THR A 209 0.46 21.70 13.47
CA THR A 209 -0.84 21.04 13.77
C THR A 209 -1.29 19.98 12.76
N LYS A 210 -1.21 20.27 11.45
CA LYS A 210 -1.66 19.32 10.41
C LYS A 210 -0.78 18.07 10.31
N ARG A 211 0.55 18.25 10.36
CA ARG A 211 1.53 17.16 10.35
C ARG A 211 1.43 16.35 11.64
N GLN A 212 1.23 17.05 12.76
CA GLN A 212 1.03 16.46 14.07
C GLN A 212 -0.19 15.52 14.11
N TYR A 213 -1.33 15.91 13.52
CA TYR A 213 -2.51 15.04 13.43
C TYR A 213 -2.20 13.72 12.70
N LEU A 214 -1.50 13.78 11.57
CA LEU A 214 -1.09 12.59 10.82
C LEU A 214 -0.12 11.70 11.60
N LEU A 215 0.81 12.29 12.37
CA LEU A 215 1.73 11.53 13.21
C LEU A 215 1.02 10.88 14.41
N LEU A 216 0.03 11.56 14.99
CA LEU A 216 -0.83 11.00 16.04
C LEU A 216 -1.65 9.82 15.50
N HIS A 217 -2.11 9.88 14.26
CA HIS A 217 -2.73 8.72 13.58
C HIS A 217 -1.75 7.57 13.40
N SER A 218 -0.51 7.84 12.98
CA SER A 218 0.53 6.80 12.91
C SER A 218 0.76 6.15 14.27
N LEU A 219 0.81 6.94 15.35
CA LEU A 219 0.95 6.44 16.72
C LEU A 219 -0.26 5.61 17.15
N ARG A 220 -1.48 6.06 16.82
CA ARG A 220 -2.71 5.30 17.04
C ARG A 220 -2.64 3.92 16.38
N GLU A 221 -2.19 3.84 15.12
CA GLU A 221 -2.08 2.58 14.40
C GLU A 221 -1.08 1.62 15.07
N ILE A 222 0.04 2.13 15.59
CA ILE A 222 0.97 1.33 16.40
C ILE A 222 0.24 0.76 17.61
N ILE A 223 -0.44 1.59 18.40
CA ILE A 223 -1.13 1.17 19.63
C ILE A 223 -2.26 0.18 19.33
N ALA A 224 -3.03 0.42 18.26
CA ALA A 224 -4.15 -0.42 17.86
C ALA A 224 -3.70 -1.79 17.33
N TYR A 225 -2.52 -1.88 16.72
CA TYR A 225 -1.98 -3.11 16.15
C TYR A 225 -0.92 -3.74 17.05
N GLN A 226 -1.30 -4.00 18.31
CA GLN A 226 -0.47 -4.74 19.25
C GLN A 226 -0.99 -6.15 19.46
N ASN A 227 -0.05 -7.09 19.62
CA ASN A 227 -0.31 -8.47 19.97
C ASN A 227 0.57 -8.84 21.17
N HIS A 228 0.36 -10.03 21.74
CA HIS A 228 1.13 -10.51 22.89
C HIS A 228 2.66 -10.50 22.71
N GLU A 229 3.16 -10.50 21.47
CA GLU A 229 4.59 -10.54 21.18
C GLU A 229 5.28 -9.18 21.32
N ASN A 230 4.61 -8.06 21.00
CA ASN A 230 5.24 -6.72 21.04
C ASN A 230 4.73 -5.84 22.17
N LEU A 231 3.72 -6.29 22.93
CA LEU A 231 3.29 -5.59 24.14
C LEU A 231 4.46 -5.28 25.11
N PRO A 232 5.39 -6.21 25.40
CA PRO A 232 6.51 -5.90 26.31
C PRO A 232 7.41 -4.78 25.80
N GLN A 233 7.63 -4.69 24.48
CA GLN A 233 8.42 -3.60 23.90
C GLN A 233 7.65 -2.28 23.95
N LEU A 234 6.34 -2.29 23.72
CA LEU A 234 5.52 -1.08 23.83
C LEU A 234 5.48 -0.56 25.28
N ASP A 235 5.44 -1.47 26.27
CA ASP A 235 5.43 -1.13 27.69
C ASP A 235 6.65 -0.29 28.09
N GLU A 236 7.83 -0.53 27.49
CA GLU A 236 9.03 0.27 27.72
C GLU A 236 8.87 1.75 27.32
N HIS A 237 7.96 2.06 26.39
CA HIS A 237 7.72 3.42 25.89
C HIS A 237 6.42 4.05 26.38
N ILE A 238 5.61 3.33 27.16
CA ILE A 238 4.24 3.75 27.50
C ILE A 238 4.19 5.09 28.23
N ASP A 239 5.14 5.33 29.14
CA ASP A 239 5.25 6.60 29.87
C ASP A 239 5.55 7.77 28.92
N SER A 240 6.40 7.56 27.92
CA SER A 240 6.75 8.58 26.94
C SER A 240 5.57 8.88 26.02
N ILE A 241 4.84 7.83 25.62
CA ILE A 241 3.60 7.96 24.85
C ILE A 241 2.56 8.76 25.64
N TRP A 242 2.30 8.41 26.90
CA TRP A 242 1.36 9.13 27.76
C TRP A 242 1.73 10.59 27.96
N ARG A 243 2.99 10.90 28.30
CA ARG A 243 3.43 12.30 28.42
C ARG A 243 3.18 13.08 27.13
N THR A 244 3.46 12.46 25.98
CA THR A 244 3.25 13.11 24.69
C THR A 244 1.75 13.34 24.46
N LEU A 245 0.90 12.32 24.60
CA LEU A 245 -0.54 12.48 24.39
C LEU A 245 -1.14 13.52 25.34
N PHE A 246 -0.81 13.49 26.64
CA PHE A 246 -1.31 14.48 27.59
C PHE A 246 -0.85 15.90 27.28
N ALA A 247 0.42 16.10 26.89
CA ALA A 247 0.91 17.41 26.47
C ALA A 247 0.16 17.95 25.23
N HIS A 248 -0.40 17.07 24.41
CA HIS A 248 -1.17 17.42 23.22
C HIS A 248 -2.68 17.44 23.46
N CYS A 249 -3.15 17.07 24.65
CA CYS A 249 -4.54 17.29 25.07
C CYS A 249 -4.81 18.75 25.44
N GLU A 250 -3.78 19.58 25.62
CA GLU A 250 -3.89 20.94 26.17
C GLU A 250 -3.90 22.07 25.10
N CYS A 251 -4.21 21.79 23.83
CA CYS A 251 -4.24 22.82 22.78
C CYS A 251 -5.63 23.50 22.61
N PRO A 252 -5.73 24.84 22.56
CA PRO A 252 -6.97 25.63 22.67
C PRO A 252 -7.73 25.86 21.34
N GLU A 253 -7.68 24.91 20.40
CA GLU A 253 -8.34 25.02 19.09
C GLU A 253 -9.67 24.26 18.98
N GLU A 254 -10.36 24.06 20.11
CA GLU A 254 -11.82 23.81 20.19
C GLU A 254 -12.52 24.88 21.02
#